data_AF-A0A815MIZ2-F1
#
_entry.id   AF-A0A815MIZ2-F1
#
_cell.length_a   1.000
_cell.length_b   1.000
_cell.length_c   1.000
_cell.angle_alpha   90.00
_cell.angle_beta   90.00
_cell.angle_gamma   90.00
#
_symmetry.space_group_name_H-M   'P 1'
#
loop_
_entity.id
_entity.type
_entity.pdbx_description
1 polymer ?
#
loop_
_entity_poly.entity_id
_entity_poly.type
_entity_poly.pdbx_seq_one_letter_code
_entity_poly.pdbx_strand_id
1 'polypeptide(L)'
;MANAISFFITNIMNNIILALQNGDATSDDSEADQQTEFMHEDNTIWSAVYNADKIAIDHFIDADPDLINKRGTVGECPIHVLFRRGTDAHFDIARDLILRFPTIVTQTYYNLKYHGENILHIAIVQRNQAMVEWLLSNDHLEPYRQQLLTARTTGSFFKIGEISYYGEVPLGFACCTNQWDIVEILLKYGADMNVTDSNGNTILHMLVICNLPKIYAKFKARWIEQQIIHNGEKRTDSKLTELPELWNRLNKDGLTPLTLAADLGQAEMLSWLLEERKRTLWSFGNISCAVHPLNQLDIDFYQDNKERSLSVLEIMIKKNNAELINPIIVSLIDKKWRSFAYRIFVRRFFIIFLYLLVFLVTTTLRETRSEKTASELDEKTGITNGKRCSIFDQFLYSVGHIIVIIGAALRSAYEINEMRRLGFRNYWKITESTFLGNCLISSFCFCIFTCEILHLFEMQQYETQLLAFTSLIGWGRMLIFIMPFQFTGPFVIMIYKMLFNDVLRFFIIYIIFLAGFAQSFCILFNGYGLQGYMSSIKLCFLGLLGDFDLDYYIGGEYPLTSVILLIFYVVLITILLLNLLIAMMGDTYANVKRSAQKLCDKYIYALLI
;
A
#
# COMPACT_ATOMS: atom_id res chain seq x y z
N MET A 1 -6.81 -8.54 28.87
CA MET A 1 -7.90 -8.47 27.87
C MET A 1 -7.38 -8.34 26.44
N ALA A 2 -6.50 -7.38 26.12
CA ALA A 2 -5.92 -7.25 24.77
C ALA A 2 -5.16 -8.50 24.28
N ASN A 3 -4.42 -9.18 25.15
CA ASN A 3 -3.72 -10.43 24.79
C ASN A 3 -4.67 -11.61 24.57
N ALA A 4 -5.83 -11.63 25.25
CA ALA A 4 -6.84 -12.66 25.04
C ALA A 4 -7.59 -12.42 23.72
N ILE A 5 -7.86 -11.16 23.38
CA ILE A 5 -8.47 -10.77 22.10
C ILE A 5 -7.49 -11.00 20.94
N SER A 6 -6.19 -10.68 21.13
CA SER A 6 -5.16 -10.99 20.14
C SER A 6 -5.02 -12.49 19.93
N PHE A 7 -4.97 -13.30 21.00
CA PHE A 7 -4.89 -14.74 20.90
C PHE A 7 -6.15 -15.34 20.23
N PHE A 8 -7.33 -14.80 20.54
CA PHE A 8 -8.59 -15.24 19.94
C PHE A 8 -8.69 -14.85 18.45
N ILE A 9 -8.27 -13.63 18.08
CA ILE A 9 -8.22 -13.19 16.68
C ILE A 9 -7.14 -13.95 15.90
N THR A 10 -5.99 -14.23 16.50
CA THR A 10 -4.92 -15.03 15.86
C THR A 10 -5.36 -16.49 15.69
N ASN A 11 -6.06 -17.09 16.65
CA ASN A 11 -6.62 -18.44 16.49
C ASN A 11 -7.77 -18.48 15.48
N ILE A 12 -8.62 -17.46 15.41
CA ILE A 12 -9.68 -17.37 14.39
C ILE A 12 -9.06 -17.16 13.00
N MET A 13 -8.05 -16.29 12.87
CA MET A 13 -7.33 -16.09 11.60
C MET A 13 -6.57 -17.35 11.20
N ASN A 14 -5.91 -18.05 12.13
CA ASN A 14 -5.24 -19.31 11.82
C ASN A 14 -6.22 -20.43 11.48
N ASN A 15 -7.38 -20.50 12.13
CA ASN A 15 -8.44 -21.45 11.77
C ASN A 15 -9.15 -21.08 10.47
N ILE A 16 -9.25 -19.79 10.11
CA ILE A 16 -9.76 -19.34 8.81
C ILE A 16 -8.71 -19.57 7.73
N ILE A 17 -7.42 -19.36 8.00
CA ILE A 17 -6.33 -19.68 7.07
C ILE A 17 -6.22 -21.19 6.89
N LEU A 18 -6.35 -21.99 7.95
CA LEU A 18 -6.46 -23.46 7.86
C LEU A 18 -7.77 -23.89 7.18
N ALA A 19 -8.89 -23.19 7.36
CA ALA A 19 -10.15 -23.52 6.68
C ALA A 19 -10.17 -23.05 5.21
N LEU A 20 -9.39 -22.04 4.84
CA LEU A 20 -9.19 -21.59 3.47
C LEU A 20 -8.13 -22.46 2.76
N GLN A 21 -7.06 -22.84 3.46
CA GLN A 21 -6.08 -23.81 2.97
C GLN A 21 -6.71 -25.20 2.85
N ASN A 22 -7.51 -25.65 3.82
CA ASN A 22 -8.23 -26.92 3.74
C ASN A 22 -9.48 -26.84 2.86
N GLY A 23 -10.02 -25.64 2.59
CA GLY A 23 -11.20 -25.46 1.75
C GLY A 23 -10.92 -25.68 0.26
N ASP A 24 -9.75 -25.25 -0.21
CA ASP A 24 -9.30 -25.46 -1.60
C ASP A 24 -8.35 -26.67 -1.74
N ALA A 25 -7.57 -27.03 -0.72
CA ALA A 25 -6.69 -28.21 -0.80
C ALA A 25 -7.47 -29.55 -0.76
N THR A 26 -8.63 -29.59 -0.09
CA THR A 26 -9.40 -30.85 0.01
C THR A 26 -10.09 -31.25 -1.28
N SER A 27 -10.45 -30.29 -2.16
CA SER A 27 -10.92 -30.61 -3.51
C SER A 27 -9.76 -30.98 -4.43
N ASP A 28 -8.63 -30.29 -4.32
CA ASP A 28 -7.47 -30.46 -5.21
C ASP A 28 -6.77 -31.81 -5.06
N ASP A 29 -6.60 -32.28 -3.82
CA ASP A 29 -6.05 -33.62 -3.57
C ASP A 29 -7.05 -34.71 -4.01
N SER A 30 -8.36 -34.48 -3.83
CA SER A 30 -9.39 -35.46 -4.21
C SER A 30 -9.50 -35.69 -5.72
N GLU A 31 -9.36 -34.64 -6.55
CA GLU A 31 -9.41 -34.77 -8.02
C GLU A 31 -8.12 -35.40 -8.57
N ALA A 32 -6.96 -35.08 -7.98
CA ALA A 32 -5.68 -35.66 -8.36
C ALA A 32 -5.58 -37.14 -7.98
N ASP A 33 -6.10 -37.52 -6.82
CA ASP A 33 -6.18 -38.91 -6.36
C ASP A 33 -7.15 -39.71 -7.23
N GLN A 34 -8.34 -39.17 -7.52
CA GLN A 34 -9.30 -39.78 -8.46
C GLN A 34 -8.73 -39.93 -9.87
N GLN A 35 -7.98 -38.93 -10.36
CA GLN A 35 -7.30 -39.02 -11.65
C GLN A 35 -6.24 -40.13 -11.63
N THR A 36 -5.46 -40.25 -10.56
CA THR A 36 -4.41 -41.27 -10.44
C THR A 36 -5.01 -42.68 -10.37
N GLU A 37 -6.09 -42.85 -9.61
CA GLU A 37 -6.84 -44.11 -9.53
C GLU A 37 -7.43 -44.51 -10.89
N PHE A 38 -8.06 -43.55 -11.60
CA PHE A 38 -8.59 -43.75 -12.96
C PHE A 38 -7.51 -44.14 -13.98
N MET A 39 -6.30 -43.59 -13.85
CA MET A 39 -5.16 -43.92 -14.73
C MET A 39 -4.58 -45.32 -14.47
N HIS A 40 -4.82 -45.89 -13.29
CA HIS A 40 -4.39 -47.23 -12.91
C HIS A 40 -5.46 -48.31 -13.14
N GLU A 41 -6.63 -47.96 -13.70
CA GLU A 41 -7.63 -48.96 -14.08
C GLU A 41 -7.08 -49.91 -15.17
N ASP A 42 -6.96 -51.19 -14.79
CA ASP A 42 -6.48 -52.27 -15.66
C ASP A 42 -7.33 -52.40 -16.92
N ASN A 43 -6.70 -52.74 -18.05
CA ASN A 43 -7.33 -52.94 -19.36
C ASN A 43 -8.00 -51.69 -19.99
N THR A 44 -7.55 -50.50 -19.63
CA THR A 44 -8.00 -49.25 -20.24
C THR A 44 -6.91 -48.63 -21.13
N ILE A 45 -7.32 -47.81 -22.11
CA ILE A 45 -6.36 -46.99 -22.89
C ILE A 45 -5.53 -46.08 -21.96
N TRP A 46 -6.07 -45.68 -20.80
CA TRP A 46 -5.41 -44.79 -19.86
C TRP A 46 -4.23 -45.44 -19.17
N SER A 47 -4.34 -46.70 -18.73
CA SER A 47 -3.20 -47.44 -18.15
C SER A 47 -2.14 -47.77 -19.20
N ALA A 48 -2.53 -48.05 -20.44
CA ALA A 48 -1.60 -48.25 -21.55
C ALA A 48 -0.81 -46.96 -21.88
N VAL A 49 -1.50 -45.82 -21.94
CA VAL A 49 -0.91 -44.48 -22.15
C VAL A 49 -0.01 -44.08 -20.99
N TYR A 50 -0.41 -44.35 -19.75
CA TYR A 50 0.35 -44.03 -18.55
C TYR A 50 1.69 -44.79 -18.46
N ASN A 51 1.70 -46.04 -18.93
CA ASN A 51 2.87 -46.92 -18.91
C ASN A 51 3.71 -46.87 -20.20
N ALA A 52 3.35 -46.06 -21.20
CA ALA A 52 3.95 -46.04 -22.53
C ALA A 52 3.98 -47.41 -23.24
N ASP A 53 2.93 -48.22 -23.09
CA ASP A 53 2.79 -49.48 -23.81
C ASP A 53 2.24 -49.24 -25.22
N LYS A 54 3.15 -49.07 -26.19
CA LYS A 54 2.79 -48.82 -27.58
C LYS A 54 1.88 -49.91 -28.16
N ILE A 55 2.15 -51.19 -27.87
CA ILE A 55 1.44 -52.32 -28.48
C ILE A 55 -0.02 -52.33 -28.01
N ALA A 56 -0.24 -52.11 -26.71
CA ALA A 56 -1.58 -52.00 -26.16
C ALA A 56 -2.33 -50.79 -26.72
N ILE A 57 -1.66 -49.63 -26.83
CA ILE A 57 -2.24 -48.40 -27.39
C ILE A 57 -2.69 -48.62 -28.84
N ASP A 58 -1.82 -49.17 -29.69
CA ASP A 58 -2.13 -49.45 -31.09
C ASP A 58 -3.31 -50.43 -31.21
N HIS A 59 -3.33 -51.49 -30.40
CA HIS A 59 -4.44 -52.45 -30.37
C HIS A 59 -5.78 -51.80 -29.99
N PHE A 60 -5.79 -50.91 -28.98
CA PHE A 60 -7.02 -50.21 -28.59
C PHE A 60 -7.49 -49.22 -29.66
N ILE A 61 -6.58 -48.47 -30.26
CA ILE A 61 -6.90 -47.46 -31.27
C ILE A 61 -7.30 -48.09 -32.61
N ASP A 62 -6.72 -49.24 -32.97
CA ASP A 62 -7.11 -50.02 -34.15
C ASP A 62 -8.51 -50.61 -34.00
N ALA A 63 -8.89 -50.99 -32.76
CA ALA A 63 -10.23 -51.50 -32.46
C ALA A 63 -11.29 -50.39 -32.43
N ASP A 64 -10.97 -49.23 -31.86
CA ASP A 64 -11.86 -48.07 -31.80
C ASP A 64 -11.05 -46.74 -31.92
N PRO A 65 -11.02 -46.13 -33.12
CA PRO A 65 -10.31 -44.87 -33.34
C PRO A 65 -10.84 -43.69 -32.51
N ASP A 66 -12.08 -43.73 -32.03
CA ASP A 66 -12.68 -42.64 -31.25
C ASP A 66 -12.11 -42.56 -29.82
N LEU A 67 -11.47 -43.64 -29.34
CA LEU A 67 -10.79 -43.67 -28.03
C LEU A 67 -9.69 -42.62 -27.91
N ILE A 68 -9.13 -42.17 -29.03
CA ILE A 68 -8.12 -41.11 -29.06
C ILE A 68 -8.65 -39.75 -28.57
N ASN A 69 -9.97 -39.55 -28.70
CA ASN A 69 -10.68 -38.35 -28.25
C ASN A 69 -11.34 -38.54 -26.88
N LYS A 70 -11.25 -39.74 -26.29
CA LYS A 70 -11.83 -40.05 -24.98
C LYS A 70 -11.29 -39.07 -23.94
N ARG A 71 -12.20 -38.55 -23.12
CA ARG A 71 -11.88 -37.58 -22.08
C ARG A 71 -11.71 -38.26 -20.73
N GLY A 72 -10.68 -37.85 -20.00
CA GLY A 72 -10.45 -38.25 -18.61
C GLY A 72 -11.31 -37.44 -17.64
N THR A 73 -11.12 -37.69 -16.35
CA THR A 73 -11.85 -37.00 -15.25
C THR A 73 -11.61 -35.50 -15.23
N VAL A 74 -10.43 -35.05 -15.67
CA VAL A 74 -10.02 -33.65 -15.72
C VAL A 74 -10.16 -33.07 -17.14
N GLY A 75 -10.83 -33.80 -18.05
CA GLY A 75 -11.04 -33.35 -19.43
C GLY A 75 -9.81 -33.43 -20.33
N GLU A 76 -8.77 -34.15 -19.90
CA GLU A 76 -7.58 -34.48 -20.70
C GLU A 76 -7.89 -35.51 -21.79
N CYS A 77 -6.96 -35.66 -22.72
CA CYS A 77 -7.00 -36.68 -23.77
C CYS A 77 -5.78 -37.60 -23.60
N PRO A 78 -5.76 -38.80 -24.20
CA PRO A 78 -4.58 -39.66 -24.25
C PRO A 78 -3.29 -38.90 -24.61
N ILE A 79 -3.35 -37.98 -25.59
CA ILE A 79 -2.19 -37.18 -26.01
C ILE A 79 -1.68 -36.24 -24.91
N HIS A 80 -2.58 -35.66 -24.10
CA HIS A 80 -2.20 -34.76 -23.02
C HIS A 80 -1.42 -35.53 -21.95
N VAL A 81 -1.78 -36.79 -21.67
CA VAL A 81 -1.07 -37.64 -20.71
C VAL A 81 0.30 -38.06 -21.25
N LEU A 82 0.39 -38.44 -22.53
CA LEU A 82 1.67 -38.74 -23.18
C LEU A 82 2.64 -37.56 -23.09
N PHE A 83 2.15 -36.35 -23.42
CA PHE A 83 2.95 -35.14 -23.28
C PHE A 83 3.27 -34.86 -21.82
N ARG A 84 2.32 -34.97 -20.87
CA ARG A 84 2.54 -34.67 -19.44
C ARG A 84 3.59 -35.56 -18.76
N ARG A 85 3.79 -36.80 -19.22
CA ARG A 85 4.81 -37.71 -18.68
C ARG A 85 6.21 -37.37 -19.17
N GLY A 86 6.34 -36.89 -20.40
CA GLY A 86 7.57 -36.26 -20.89
C GLY A 86 8.79 -37.16 -21.06
N THR A 87 8.64 -38.49 -20.98
CA THR A 87 9.75 -39.41 -21.30
C THR A 87 9.86 -39.65 -22.80
N ASP A 88 11.06 -40.01 -23.28
CA ASP A 88 11.32 -40.24 -24.71
C ASP A 88 10.37 -41.29 -25.31
N ALA A 89 10.07 -42.36 -24.56
CA ALA A 89 9.11 -43.38 -24.99
C ALA A 89 7.69 -42.83 -25.19
N HIS A 90 7.20 -41.99 -24.27
CA HIS A 90 5.88 -41.37 -24.43
C HIS A 90 5.87 -40.39 -25.61
N PHE A 91 6.98 -39.70 -25.85
CA PHE A 91 7.10 -38.78 -26.98
C PHE A 91 7.09 -39.51 -28.33
N ASP A 92 7.83 -40.62 -28.46
CA ASP A 92 7.85 -41.39 -29.70
C ASP A 92 6.47 -41.97 -30.03
N ILE A 93 5.73 -42.43 -29.02
CA ILE A 93 4.34 -42.87 -29.17
C ILE A 93 3.45 -41.68 -29.58
N ALA A 94 3.59 -40.54 -28.91
CA ALA A 94 2.82 -39.33 -29.24
C ALA A 94 3.07 -38.88 -30.68
N ARG A 95 4.31 -38.94 -31.16
CA ARG A 95 4.67 -38.63 -32.55
C ARG A 95 3.96 -39.53 -33.54
N ASP A 96 3.98 -40.84 -33.28
CA ASP A 96 3.33 -41.83 -34.14
C ASP A 96 1.82 -41.60 -34.24
N LEU A 97 1.18 -41.36 -33.08
CA LEU A 97 -0.25 -41.06 -33.01
C LEU A 97 -0.62 -39.75 -33.72
N ILE A 98 0.20 -38.70 -33.57
CA ILE A 98 -0.02 -37.40 -34.23
C ILE A 98 0.12 -37.53 -35.76
N LEU A 99 1.08 -38.31 -36.25
CA LEU A 99 1.24 -38.56 -37.68
C LEU A 99 0.05 -39.35 -38.26
N ARG A 100 -0.52 -40.27 -37.46
CA ARG A 100 -1.69 -41.06 -37.85
C ARG A 100 -3.00 -40.26 -37.78
N PHE A 101 -3.15 -39.40 -36.77
CA PHE A 101 -4.34 -38.59 -36.51
C PHE A 101 -3.98 -37.12 -36.24
N PRO A 102 -3.69 -36.30 -37.27
CA PRO A 102 -3.21 -34.93 -37.10
C PRO A 102 -4.15 -33.99 -36.35
N THR A 103 -5.45 -34.25 -36.39
CA THR A 103 -6.48 -33.43 -35.71
C THR A 103 -6.37 -33.47 -34.19
N ILE A 104 -5.66 -34.45 -33.62
CA ILE A 104 -5.50 -34.59 -32.17
C ILE A 104 -4.72 -33.43 -31.52
N VAL A 105 -3.86 -32.74 -32.28
CA VAL A 105 -3.03 -31.66 -31.74
C VAL A 105 -3.83 -30.42 -31.35
N THR A 106 -5.05 -30.28 -31.86
CA THR A 106 -5.93 -29.14 -31.58
C THR A 106 -6.71 -29.30 -30.27
N GLN A 107 -6.65 -30.49 -29.66
CA GLN A 107 -7.38 -30.78 -28.44
C GLN A 107 -6.83 -29.93 -27.29
N THR A 108 -7.75 -29.42 -26.47
CA THR A 108 -7.45 -28.72 -25.24
C THR A 108 -8.17 -29.36 -24.06
N TYR A 109 -7.67 -29.10 -22.86
CA TYR A 109 -8.37 -29.44 -21.63
C TYR A 109 -9.73 -28.75 -21.57
N TYR A 110 -10.77 -29.52 -21.22
CA TYR A 110 -12.15 -29.01 -21.16
C TYR A 110 -12.63 -28.68 -19.74
N ASN A 111 -12.01 -29.25 -18.69
CA ASN A 111 -12.43 -28.99 -17.31
C ASN A 111 -12.20 -27.52 -16.91
N LEU A 112 -13.07 -26.99 -16.05
CA LEU A 112 -13.02 -25.66 -15.45
C LEU A 112 -11.63 -25.30 -14.91
N LYS A 113 -10.87 -26.29 -14.38
CA LYS A 113 -9.56 -26.07 -13.77
C LYS A 113 -8.44 -25.75 -14.77
N TYR A 114 -8.28 -26.59 -15.80
CA TYR A 114 -7.20 -26.46 -16.80
C TYR A 114 -7.70 -26.01 -18.18
N HIS A 115 -8.92 -25.47 -18.23
CA HIS A 115 -9.60 -25.13 -19.48
C HIS A 115 -8.69 -24.39 -20.48
N GLY A 116 -8.60 -24.92 -21.69
CA GLY A 116 -7.87 -24.31 -22.80
C GLY A 116 -6.37 -24.62 -22.85
N GLU A 117 -5.81 -25.35 -21.88
CA GLU A 117 -4.44 -25.88 -21.96
C GLU A 117 -4.31 -26.88 -23.12
N ASN A 118 -3.26 -26.73 -23.92
CA ASN A 118 -2.96 -27.60 -25.05
C ASN A 118 -1.60 -28.31 -24.86
N ILE A 119 -1.30 -29.28 -25.72
CA ILE A 119 -0.02 -30.03 -25.66
C ILE A 119 1.22 -29.14 -25.79
N LEU A 120 1.12 -27.99 -26.46
CA LEU A 120 2.23 -27.05 -26.59
C LEU A 120 2.53 -26.34 -25.26
N HIS A 121 1.52 -25.95 -24.49
CA HIS A 121 1.70 -25.43 -23.13
C HIS A 121 2.44 -26.46 -22.26
N ILE A 122 2.01 -27.72 -22.29
CA ILE A 122 2.61 -28.81 -21.50
C ILE A 122 4.09 -29.01 -21.89
N ALA A 123 4.39 -29.07 -23.19
CA ALA A 123 5.77 -29.22 -23.68
C ALA A 123 6.69 -28.07 -23.23
N ILE A 124 6.16 -26.84 -23.20
CA ILE A 124 6.90 -25.66 -22.70
C ILE A 124 7.14 -25.77 -21.20
N VAL A 125 6.13 -26.15 -20.41
CA VAL A 125 6.26 -26.33 -18.96
C VAL A 125 7.31 -27.40 -18.62
N GLN A 126 7.37 -28.47 -19.41
CA GLN A 126 8.38 -29.53 -19.27
C GLN A 126 9.79 -29.13 -19.71
N ARG A 127 9.94 -27.98 -20.37
CA ARG A 127 11.22 -27.50 -20.90
C ARG A 127 11.83 -28.41 -21.97
N ASN A 128 10.99 -29.15 -22.70
CA ASN A 128 11.46 -30.03 -23.75
C ASN A 128 11.47 -29.28 -25.10
N GLN A 129 12.61 -28.66 -25.40
CA GLN A 129 12.80 -27.91 -26.64
C GLN A 129 12.59 -28.78 -27.89
N ALA A 130 13.02 -30.06 -27.87
CA ALA A 130 12.88 -30.96 -29.01
C ALA A 130 11.41 -31.26 -29.34
N MET A 131 10.56 -31.41 -28.31
CA MET A 131 9.11 -31.57 -28.50
C MET A 131 8.48 -30.33 -29.13
N VAL A 132 8.84 -29.15 -28.64
CA VAL A 132 8.30 -27.88 -29.15
C VAL A 132 8.73 -27.65 -30.59
N GLU A 133 10.01 -27.88 -30.90
CA GLU A 133 10.53 -27.73 -32.25
C GLU A 133 9.84 -28.71 -33.22
N TRP A 134 9.70 -29.99 -32.84
CA TRP A 134 9.03 -30.98 -33.68
C TRP A 134 7.55 -30.65 -33.95
N LEU A 135 6.81 -30.21 -32.92
CA LEU A 135 5.40 -29.83 -33.07
C LEU A 135 5.20 -28.68 -34.07
N LEU A 136 6.18 -27.77 -34.17
CA LEU A 136 6.07 -26.56 -34.99
C LEU A 136 6.75 -26.70 -36.36
N SER A 137 7.84 -27.47 -36.45
CA SER A 137 8.61 -27.67 -37.67
C SER A 137 8.02 -28.71 -38.62
N ASN A 138 7.13 -29.58 -38.13
CA ASN A 138 6.58 -30.66 -38.92
C ASN A 138 5.58 -30.13 -39.96
N ASP A 139 5.86 -30.37 -41.25
CA ASP A 139 5.03 -29.92 -42.37
C ASP A 139 3.61 -30.48 -42.33
N HIS A 140 3.42 -31.70 -41.80
CA HIS A 140 2.09 -32.30 -41.63
C HIS A 140 1.19 -31.53 -40.65
N LEU A 141 1.78 -30.72 -39.77
CA LEU A 141 1.07 -29.95 -38.73
C LEU A 141 0.90 -28.47 -39.11
N GLU A 142 1.37 -28.06 -40.29
CA GLU A 142 1.27 -26.68 -40.77
C GLU A 142 -0.16 -26.09 -40.67
N PRO A 143 -1.25 -26.82 -41.01
CA PRO A 143 -2.62 -26.31 -40.86
C PRO A 143 -3.06 -26.03 -39.42
N TYR A 144 -2.45 -26.72 -38.45
CA TYR A 144 -2.84 -26.65 -37.03
C TYR A 144 -1.91 -25.75 -36.20
N ARG A 145 -0.74 -25.39 -36.76
CA ARG A 145 0.30 -24.60 -36.08
C ARG A 145 -0.24 -23.32 -35.46
N GLN A 146 -1.07 -22.57 -36.19
CA GLN A 146 -1.62 -21.32 -35.67
C GLN A 146 -2.54 -21.57 -34.47
N GLN A 147 -3.37 -22.61 -34.52
CA GLN A 147 -4.27 -22.96 -33.40
C GLN A 147 -3.47 -23.35 -32.16
N LEU A 148 -2.36 -24.07 -32.32
CA LEU A 148 -1.46 -24.40 -31.22
C LEU A 148 -0.85 -23.13 -30.59
N LEU A 149 -0.41 -22.18 -31.40
CA LEU A 149 0.22 -20.93 -30.95
C LEU A 149 -0.77 -19.94 -30.32
N THR A 150 -2.04 -19.95 -30.73
CA THR A 150 -3.06 -19.01 -30.24
C THR A 150 -3.98 -19.56 -29.15
N ALA A 151 -3.81 -20.84 -28.77
CA ALA A 151 -4.60 -21.44 -27.70
C ALA A 151 -4.43 -20.65 -26.40
N ARG A 152 -5.53 -20.47 -25.65
CA ARG A 152 -5.58 -19.67 -24.43
C ARG A 152 -6.02 -20.52 -23.24
N THR A 153 -5.21 -20.52 -22.19
CA THR A 153 -5.55 -21.19 -20.93
C THR A 153 -6.40 -20.26 -20.05
N THR A 154 -7.72 -20.49 -20.00
CA THR A 154 -8.67 -19.68 -19.20
C THR A 154 -9.15 -20.38 -17.94
N GLY A 155 -8.61 -21.57 -17.64
CA GLY A 155 -8.96 -22.36 -16.47
C GLY A 155 -8.66 -21.65 -15.15
N SER A 156 -9.35 -22.05 -14.07
CA SER A 156 -9.16 -21.44 -12.74
C SER A 156 -7.71 -21.50 -12.24
N PHE A 157 -6.97 -22.55 -12.58
CA PHE A 157 -5.56 -22.73 -12.21
C PHE A 157 -4.62 -21.66 -12.79
N PHE A 158 -5.02 -21.01 -13.88
CA PHE A 158 -4.22 -20.00 -14.59
C PHE A 158 -4.67 -18.57 -14.30
N LYS A 159 -5.56 -18.36 -13.32
CA LYS A 159 -6.06 -17.02 -12.95
C LYS A 159 -5.02 -16.22 -12.18
N ILE A 160 -5.21 -14.90 -12.15
CA ILE A 160 -4.36 -13.99 -11.38
C ILE A 160 -4.42 -14.31 -9.88
N GLY A 161 -3.27 -14.39 -9.22
CA GLY A 161 -3.16 -14.78 -7.81
C GLY A 161 -2.82 -16.25 -7.59
N GLU A 162 -3.02 -17.09 -8.61
CA GLU A 162 -2.60 -18.49 -8.59
C GLU A 162 -1.11 -18.65 -8.94
N ILE A 163 -0.55 -19.82 -8.60
CA ILE A 163 0.88 -20.13 -8.77
C ILE A 163 1.29 -20.09 -10.25
N SER A 164 0.38 -20.40 -11.18
CA SER A 164 0.67 -20.62 -12.60
C SER A 164 0.13 -19.54 -13.52
N TYR A 165 0.16 -18.28 -13.10
CA TYR A 165 -0.28 -17.17 -13.96
C TYR A 165 0.79 -16.79 -15.01
N TYR A 166 0.66 -17.30 -16.24
CA TYR A 166 1.65 -17.15 -17.33
C TYR A 166 1.15 -16.44 -18.60
N GLY A 167 0.01 -15.76 -18.55
CA GLY A 167 -0.46 -14.90 -19.65
C GLY A 167 -1.21 -15.63 -20.77
N GLU A 168 -1.84 -16.77 -20.45
CA GLU A 168 -2.77 -17.59 -21.27
C GLU A 168 -2.20 -18.27 -22.51
N VAL A 169 -1.25 -17.65 -23.21
CA VAL A 169 -0.73 -18.13 -24.49
C VAL A 169 0.61 -18.86 -24.34
N PRO A 170 0.97 -19.79 -25.25
CA PRO A 170 2.23 -20.53 -25.20
C PRO A 170 3.47 -19.61 -25.16
N LEU A 171 3.43 -18.51 -25.90
CA LEU A 171 4.50 -17.50 -25.88
C LEU A 171 4.70 -16.89 -24.48
N GLY A 172 3.61 -16.65 -23.76
CA GLY A 172 3.62 -16.18 -22.37
C GLY A 172 4.24 -17.20 -21.43
N PHE A 173 3.89 -18.48 -21.56
CA PHE A 173 4.48 -19.57 -20.79
C PHE A 173 6.00 -19.65 -20.99
N ALA A 174 6.48 -19.62 -22.23
CA ALA A 174 7.91 -19.69 -22.52
C ALA A 174 8.68 -18.47 -21.94
N CYS A 175 8.07 -17.28 -22.01
CA CYS A 175 8.63 -16.07 -21.43
C CYS A 175 8.69 -16.14 -19.89
N CYS A 176 7.58 -16.50 -19.23
CA CYS A 176 7.47 -16.54 -17.77
C CYS A 176 8.31 -17.66 -17.14
N THR A 177 8.53 -18.76 -17.86
CA THR A 177 9.39 -19.87 -17.41
C THR A 177 10.88 -19.67 -17.70
N ASN A 178 11.28 -18.49 -18.23
CA ASN A 178 12.66 -18.11 -18.52
C ASN A 178 13.35 -18.98 -19.58
N GLN A 179 12.64 -19.32 -20.67
CA GLN A 179 13.12 -20.22 -21.73
C GLN A 179 13.29 -19.48 -23.06
N TRP A 180 14.36 -18.69 -23.19
CA TRP A 180 14.57 -17.85 -24.39
C TRP A 180 14.68 -18.65 -25.69
N ASP A 181 15.32 -19.82 -25.67
CA ASP A 181 15.51 -20.64 -26.87
C ASP A 181 14.16 -21.11 -27.44
N ILE A 182 13.22 -21.47 -26.55
CA ILE A 182 11.84 -21.79 -26.94
C ILE A 182 11.12 -20.55 -27.46
N VAL A 183 11.30 -19.38 -26.82
CA VAL A 183 10.73 -18.11 -27.31
C VAL A 183 11.18 -17.84 -28.75
N GLU A 184 12.46 -18.02 -29.09
CA GLU A 184 12.95 -17.83 -30.46
C GLU A 184 12.29 -18.80 -31.45
N ILE A 185 12.12 -20.07 -31.08
CA ILE A 185 11.41 -21.06 -31.89
C ILE A 185 9.96 -20.63 -32.12
N LEU A 186 9.23 -20.26 -31.07
CA LEU A 186 7.83 -19.80 -31.19
C LEU A 186 7.71 -18.59 -32.12
N LEU A 187 8.61 -17.62 -31.99
CA LEU A 187 8.63 -16.41 -32.84
C LEU A 187 9.00 -16.73 -34.30
N LYS A 188 9.92 -17.67 -34.54
CA LYS A 188 10.27 -18.16 -35.88
C LYS A 188 9.06 -18.77 -36.60
N TYR A 189 8.19 -19.45 -35.85
CA TYR A 189 7.01 -20.14 -36.38
C TYR A 189 5.71 -19.30 -36.36
N GLY A 190 5.80 -17.98 -36.10
CA GLY A 190 4.69 -17.05 -36.29
C GLY A 190 3.88 -16.72 -35.02
N ALA A 191 4.42 -16.94 -33.82
CA ALA A 191 3.78 -16.49 -32.60
C ALA A 191 3.64 -14.95 -32.54
N ASP A 192 2.44 -14.46 -32.25
CA ASP A 192 2.19 -13.01 -32.17
C ASP A 192 2.75 -12.41 -30.87
N MET A 193 3.65 -11.43 -31.00
CA MET A 193 4.25 -10.72 -29.88
C MET A 193 3.32 -9.66 -29.26
N ASN A 194 2.26 -9.25 -29.96
CA ASN A 194 1.33 -8.21 -29.52
C ASN A 194 0.13 -8.75 -28.73
N VAL A 195 0.10 -10.06 -28.49
CA VAL A 195 -0.98 -10.74 -27.78
C VAL A 195 -1.12 -10.22 -26.35
N THR A 196 -2.37 -10.11 -25.91
CA THR A 196 -2.75 -9.79 -24.54
C THR A 196 -3.60 -10.89 -23.95
N ASP A 197 -3.50 -11.12 -22.64
CA ASP A 197 -4.37 -12.04 -21.92
C ASP A 197 -5.78 -11.45 -21.65
N SER A 198 -6.62 -12.16 -20.90
CA SER A 198 -7.95 -11.68 -20.49
C SER A 198 -7.92 -10.45 -19.58
N ASN A 199 -6.77 -10.12 -18.96
CA ASN A 199 -6.59 -8.92 -18.14
C ASN A 199 -6.02 -7.74 -18.95
N GLY A 200 -5.80 -7.91 -20.26
CA GLY A 200 -5.15 -6.91 -21.10
C GLY A 200 -3.64 -6.78 -20.85
N ASN A 201 -3.04 -7.72 -20.10
CA ASN A 201 -1.61 -7.75 -19.87
C ASN A 201 -0.91 -8.25 -21.14
N THR A 202 0.02 -7.44 -21.63
CA THR A 202 0.97 -7.86 -22.66
C THR A 202 2.03 -8.79 -22.07
N ILE A 203 2.81 -9.47 -22.92
CA ILE A 203 3.95 -10.28 -22.48
C ILE A 203 4.94 -9.48 -21.60
N LEU A 204 5.12 -8.18 -21.86
CA LEU A 204 5.96 -7.32 -21.03
C LEU A 204 5.40 -7.10 -19.62
N HIS A 205 4.06 -7.03 -19.47
CA HIS A 205 3.44 -7.02 -18.14
C HIS A 205 3.68 -8.33 -17.41
N MET A 206 3.55 -9.47 -18.10
CA MET A 206 3.81 -10.78 -17.53
C MET A 206 5.26 -10.94 -17.06
N LEU A 207 6.22 -10.46 -17.85
CA LEU A 207 7.65 -10.47 -17.48
C LEU A 207 7.96 -9.58 -16.27
N VAL A 208 7.19 -8.49 -16.07
CA VAL A 208 7.24 -7.70 -14.84
C VAL A 208 6.66 -8.52 -13.68
N ILE A 209 5.49 -9.14 -13.83
CA ILE A 209 4.89 -9.97 -12.78
C ILE A 209 5.85 -11.09 -12.32
N CYS A 210 6.53 -11.75 -13.26
CA CYS A 210 7.52 -12.79 -12.97
C CYS A 210 8.91 -12.26 -12.54
N ASN A 211 9.13 -10.94 -12.53
CA ASN A 211 10.41 -10.29 -12.18
C ASN A 211 11.61 -10.80 -13.02
N LEU A 212 11.46 -10.82 -14.35
CA LEU A 212 12.47 -11.34 -15.30
C LEU A 212 13.07 -10.26 -16.23
N PRO A 213 13.97 -9.39 -15.73
CA PRO A 213 14.52 -8.27 -16.51
C PRO A 213 15.34 -8.71 -17.74
N LYS A 214 16.06 -9.84 -17.64
CA LYS A 214 16.90 -10.35 -18.74
C LYS A 214 16.06 -10.76 -19.96
N ILE A 215 14.98 -11.50 -19.74
CA ILE A 215 14.06 -11.92 -20.81
C ILE A 215 13.31 -10.70 -21.35
N TYR A 216 12.94 -9.76 -20.49
CA TYR A 216 12.34 -8.50 -20.92
C TYR A 216 13.22 -7.77 -21.94
N ALA A 217 14.51 -7.58 -21.64
CA ALA A 217 15.44 -6.91 -22.56
C ALA A 217 15.52 -7.62 -23.93
N LYS A 218 15.68 -8.96 -23.91
CA LYS A 218 15.75 -9.75 -25.14
C LYS A 218 14.46 -9.67 -25.94
N PHE A 219 13.31 -9.82 -25.29
CA PHE A 219 12.00 -9.75 -25.94
C PHE A 219 11.75 -8.37 -26.57
N LYS A 220 12.07 -7.29 -25.82
CA LYS A 220 11.98 -5.91 -26.31
C LYS A 220 12.88 -5.70 -27.54
N ALA A 221 14.13 -6.14 -27.50
CA ALA A 221 15.05 -6.03 -28.64
C ALA A 221 14.50 -6.75 -29.88
N ARG A 222 14.04 -7.99 -29.70
CA ARG A 222 13.46 -8.80 -30.79
C ARG A 222 12.20 -8.18 -31.38
N TRP A 223 11.35 -7.58 -30.54
CA TRP A 223 10.15 -6.87 -30.99
C TRP A 223 10.52 -5.65 -31.85
N ILE A 224 11.51 -4.86 -31.41
CA ILE A 224 12.00 -3.69 -32.16
C ILE A 224 12.56 -4.12 -33.52
N GLU A 225 13.35 -5.20 -33.58
CA GLU A 225 13.86 -5.74 -34.83
C GLU A 225 12.74 -6.14 -35.80
N GLN A 226 11.70 -6.85 -35.33
CA GLN A 226 10.57 -7.22 -36.17
C GLN A 226 9.81 -6.01 -36.70
N GLN A 227 9.63 -4.97 -35.88
CA GLN A 227 9.01 -3.72 -36.33
C GLN A 227 9.86 -3.00 -37.39
N ILE A 228 11.20 -2.96 -37.22
CA ILE A 228 12.10 -2.34 -38.20
C ILE A 228 12.02 -3.09 -39.55
N ILE A 229 12.03 -4.42 -39.54
CA ILE A 229 11.94 -5.25 -40.75
C ILE A 229 10.61 -5.00 -41.48
N HIS A 230 9.49 -5.08 -40.75
CA HIS A 230 8.16 -4.83 -41.30
C HIS A 230 8.00 -3.42 -41.88
N ASN A 231 8.65 -2.43 -41.26
CA ASN A 231 8.62 -1.03 -41.72
C ASN A 231 9.58 -0.78 -42.90
N GLY A 232 10.68 -1.53 -42.97
CA GLY A 232 11.62 -1.50 -44.09
C GLY A 232 11.02 -2.05 -45.39
N GLU A 233 10.15 -3.06 -45.28
CA GLU A 233 9.39 -3.63 -46.41
C GLU A 233 8.20 -2.75 -46.81
N LYS A 234 7.53 -2.09 -45.84
CA LYS A 234 6.43 -1.15 -46.08
C LYS A 234 6.92 0.29 -46.21
N ARG A 235 7.75 0.59 -47.23
CA ARG A 235 8.12 1.98 -47.57
C ARG A 235 6.99 2.80 -48.22
N THR A 236 5.81 2.22 -48.38
CA THR A 236 4.58 2.87 -48.85
C THR A 236 3.39 2.33 -48.05
N ASP A 237 3.16 2.87 -46.86
CA ASP A 237 1.84 3.34 -46.42
C ASP A 237 1.88 3.77 -44.95
N SER A 238 1.40 4.98 -44.73
CA SER A 238 1.43 5.85 -43.56
C SER A 238 0.66 5.36 -42.31
N LYS A 239 0.51 4.06 -42.10
CA LYS A 239 -0.34 3.49 -41.02
C LYS A 239 0.41 2.85 -39.84
N LEU A 240 1.73 2.88 -39.82
CA LEU A 240 2.55 2.29 -38.74
C LEU A 240 2.72 3.18 -37.50
N THR A 241 2.05 4.33 -37.48
CA THR A 241 2.06 5.31 -36.38
C THR A 241 0.95 5.15 -35.34
N GLU A 242 0.06 4.16 -35.46
CA GLU A 242 -1.17 4.12 -34.63
C GLU A 242 -1.09 3.28 -33.35
N LEU A 243 -0.18 2.31 -33.22
CA LEU A 243 -0.08 1.50 -31.99
C LEU A 243 1.02 2.03 -31.06
N PRO A 244 0.70 2.36 -29.79
CA PRO A 244 1.73 2.71 -28.81
C PRO A 244 2.70 1.54 -28.63
N GLU A 245 3.98 1.90 -28.44
CA GLU A 245 5.06 0.96 -28.14
C GLU A 245 4.62 -0.04 -27.05
N LEU A 246 5.06 -1.31 -27.15
CA LEU A 246 4.55 -2.39 -26.30
C LEU A 246 4.71 -2.10 -24.79
N TRP A 247 5.74 -1.33 -24.42
CA TRP A 247 6.03 -0.90 -23.06
C TRP A 247 5.25 0.34 -22.59
N ASN A 248 4.47 0.98 -23.46
CA ASN A 248 3.57 2.09 -23.14
C ASN A 248 2.09 1.68 -23.18
N ARG A 249 1.78 0.44 -23.58
CA ARG A 249 0.39 -0.06 -23.59
C ARG A 249 -0.11 -0.25 -22.17
N LEU A 250 -1.38 0.06 -21.98
CA LEU A 250 -2.07 -0.08 -20.70
C LEU A 250 -2.78 -1.44 -20.65
N ASN A 251 -2.75 -2.09 -19.49
CA ASN A 251 -3.62 -3.22 -19.18
C ASN A 251 -5.04 -2.73 -18.79
N LYS A 252 -5.95 -3.65 -18.45
CA LYS A 252 -7.31 -3.28 -18.02
C LYS A 252 -7.37 -2.46 -16.74
N ASP A 253 -6.35 -2.53 -15.89
CA ASP A 253 -6.21 -1.70 -14.69
C ASP A 253 -5.64 -0.30 -14.98
N GLY A 254 -5.37 0.02 -16.25
CA GLY A 254 -4.78 1.30 -16.64
C GLY A 254 -3.30 1.43 -16.26
N LEU A 255 -2.58 0.31 -16.13
CA LEU A 255 -1.16 0.25 -15.80
C LEU A 255 -0.34 -0.14 -17.02
N THR A 256 0.82 0.49 -17.17
CA THR A 256 1.90 0.10 -18.09
C THR A 256 2.82 -0.90 -17.39
N PRO A 257 3.74 -1.59 -18.09
CA PRO A 257 4.70 -2.46 -17.42
C PRO A 257 5.56 -1.74 -16.36
N LEU A 258 5.88 -0.46 -16.59
CA LEU A 258 6.62 0.35 -15.62
C LEU A 258 5.79 0.68 -14.37
N THR A 259 4.56 1.14 -14.57
CA THR A 259 3.68 1.49 -13.44
C THR A 259 3.19 0.26 -12.70
N LEU A 260 3.07 -0.89 -13.38
CA LEU A 260 2.82 -2.20 -12.77
C LEU A 260 3.97 -2.65 -11.87
N ALA A 261 5.23 -2.47 -12.29
CA ALA A 261 6.39 -2.81 -11.44
C ALA A 261 6.35 -2.01 -10.11
N ALA A 262 5.94 -0.74 -10.18
CA ALA A 262 5.72 0.09 -8.99
C ALA A 262 4.51 -0.39 -8.16
N ASP A 263 3.41 -0.79 -8.80
CA ASP A 263 2.20 -1.25 -8.09
C ASP A 263 2.42 -2.58 -7.34
N LEU A 264 3.21 -3.48 -7.93
CA LEU A 264 3.61 -4.76 -7.35
C LEU A 264 4.69 -4.60 -6.26
N GLY A 265 5.35 -3.44 -6.16
CA GLY A 265 6.40 -3.21 -5.17
C GLY A 265 7.77 -3.82 -5.53
N GLN A 266 8.00 -4.16 -6.80
CA GLN A 266 9.23 -4.82 -7.25
C GLN A 266 10.35 -3.79 -7.48
N ALA A 267 11.14 -3.52 -6.44
CA ALA A 267 12.21 -2.52 -6.48
C ALA A 267 13.29 -2.82 -7.54
N GLU A 268 13.70 -4.09 -7.67
CA GLU A 268 14.72 -4.51 -8.64
C GLU A 268 14.23 -4.31 -10.08
N MET A 269 13.07 -4.85 -10.43
CA MET A 269 12.48 -4.68 -11.77
C MET A 269 12.28 -3.21 -12.12
N LEU A 270 11.74 -2.42 -11.17
CA LEU A 270 11.54 -0.98 -11.39
C LEU A 270 12.88 -0.28 -11.65
N SER A 271 13.90 -0.54 -10.83
CA SER A 271 15.23 0.05 -10.99
C SER A 271 15.85 -0.29 -12.35
N TRP A 272 15.69 -1.53 -12.78
CA TRP A 272 16.17 -2.01 -14.06
C TRP A 272 15.44 -1.35 -15.23
N LEU A 273 14.10 -1.26 -15.17
CA LEU A 273 13.30 -0.59 -16.20
C LEU A 273 13.66 0.89 -16.36
N LEU A 274 13.95 1.59 -15.26
CA LEU A 274 14.38 2.99 -15.30
C LEU A 274 15.76 3.17 -15.92
N GLU A 275 16.66 2.22 -15.66
CA GLU A 275 18.00 2.20 -16.22
C GLU A 275 17.99 1.85 -17.71
N GLU A 276 17.16 0.88 -18.11
CA GLU A 276 16.96 0.47 -19.50
C GLU A 276 16.32 1.57 -20.36
N ARG A 277 15.52 2.46 -19.75
CA ARG A 277 14.93 3.63 -20.44
C ARG A 277 15.90 4.80 -20.56
N LYS A 278 17.08 4.75 -19.94
CA LYS A 278 18.05 5.85 -20.00
C LYS A 278 18.64 5.97 -21.40
N ARG A 279 18.89 7.19 -21.84
CA ARG A 279 19.66 7.48 -23.05
C ARG A 279 20.97 8.16 -22.69
N THR A 280 22.09 7.50 -22.93
CA THR A 280 23.42 8.11 -22.77
C THR A 280 23.66 9.09 -23.92
N LEU A 281 23.84 10.37 -23.61
CA LEU A 281 24.15 11.42 -24.59
C LEU A 281 25.63 11.41 -24.95
N TRP A 282 26.50 11.34 -23.95
CA TRP A 282 27.94 11.30 -24.11
C TRP A 282 28.59 10.63 -22.90
N SER A 283 29.78 10.08 -23.12
CA SER A 283 30.68 9.58 -22.08
C SER A 283 32.07 10.14 -22.32
N PHE A 284 32.70 10.62 -21.25
CA PHE A 284 34.07 11.13 -21.25
C PHE A 284 34.84 10.42 -20.13
N GLY A 285 35.60 9.38 -20.49
CA GLY A 285 36.26 8.50 -19.53
C GLY A 285 35.24 7.88 -18.58
N ASN A 286 35.36 8.19 -17.28
CA ASN A 286 34.51 7.64 -16.21
C ASN A 286 33.23 8.45 -15.97
N ILE A 287 33.04 9.58 -16.65
CA ILE A 287 31.86 10.44 -16.50
C ILE A 287 30.92 10.20 -17.67
N SER A 288 29.66 9.87 -17.40
CA SER A 288 28.63 9.77 -18.43
C SER A 288 27.46 10.70 -18.13
N CYS A 289 26.91 11.29 -19.19
CA CYS A 289 25.67 12.05 -19.12
C CYS A 289 24.55 11.20 -19.70
N ALA A 290 23.61 10.80 -18.85
CA ALA A 290 22.41 10.07 -19.24
C ALA A 290 21.16 10.94 -19.03
N VAL A 291 20.21 10.82 -19.95
CA VAL A 291 18.89 11.43 -19.87
C VAL A 291 17.87 10.33 -19.59
N HIS A 292 17.06 10.52 -18.56
CA HIS A 292 15.95 9.62 -18.23
C HIS A 292 14.64 10.26 -18.69
N PRO A 293 13.80 9.55 -19.47
CA PRO A 293 12.49 10.06 -19.86
C PRO A 293 11.57 10.12 -18.64
N LEU A 294 10.89 11.25 -18.46
CA LEU A 294 9.97 11.47 -17.33
C LEU A 294 8.54 10.96 -17.59
N ASN A 295 8.24 10.52 -18.80
CA ASN A 295 6.93 9.95 -19.15
C ASN A 295 6.65 8.71 -18.28
N GLN A 296 5.44 8.64 -17.71
CA GLN A 296 4.96 7.65 -16.72
C GLN A 296 5.60 7.75 -15.33
N LEU A 297 6.75 8.42 -15.18
CA LEU A 297 7.40 8.65 -13.89
C LEU A 297 6.71 9.74 -13.10
N ASP A 298 6.45 10.88 -13.76
CA ASP A 298 5.80 12.05 -13.17
C ASP A 298 4.48 12.36 -13.90
N ILE A 299 3.70 13.27 -13.33
CA ILE A 299 2.42 13.72 -13.86
C ILE A 299 2.64 14.41 -15.22
N ASP A 300 2.13 13.83 -16.30
CA ASP A 300 1.96 14.55 -17.56
C ASP A 300 0.81 15.57 -17.40
N PHE A 301 1.15 16.81 -17.05
CA PHE A 301 0.20 17.91 -16.84
C PHE A 301 -0.65 18.27 -18.07
N TYR A 302 -0.31 17.72 -19.24
CA TYR A 302 -0.93 18.04 -20.53
C TYR A 302 -2.00 17.02 -20.98
N GLN A 303 -2.27 15.96 -20.21
CA GLN A 303 -3.35 15.01 -20.52
C GLN A 303 -4.61 15.32 -19.68
N ASP A 304 -5.54 16.05 -20.30
CA ASP A 304 -6.79 16.54 -19.69
C ASP A 304 -7.92 15.48 -19.59
N ASN A 305 -7.59 14.18 -19.54
CA ASN A 305 -8.60 13.12 -19.60
C ASN A 305 -8.94 12.51 -18.23
N LYS A 306 -10.24 12.21 -18.03
CA LYS A 306 -10.84 11.53 -16.86
C LYS A 306 -10.29 10.11 -16.60
N GLU A 307 -9.54 9.53 -17.53
CA GLU A 307 -8.92 8.20 -17.47
C GLU A 307 -7.39 8.27 -17.47
N ARG A 308 -6.84 9.21 -16.71
CA ARG A 308 -5.39 9.36 -16.56
C ARG A 308 -4.79 8.15 -15.84
N SER A 309 -3.79 7.52 -16.44
CA SER A 309 -3.02 6.46 -15.77
C SER A 309 -2.23 7.03 -14.60
N LEU A 310 -2.14 6.27 -13.51
CA LEU A 310 -1.37 6.68 -12.33
C LEU A 310 0.13 6.69 -12.67
N SER A 311 0.81 7.77 -12.30
CA SER A 311 2.26 7.87 -12.40
C SER A 311 2.95 6.98 -11.36
N VAL A 312 4.20 6.57 -11.63
CA VAL A 312 5.02 5.79 -10.68
C VAL A 312 5.09 6.49 -9.33
N LEU A 313 5.25 7.81 -9.32
CA LEU A 313 5.28 8.64 -8.12
C LEU A 313 3.98 8.56 -7.29
N GLU A 314 2.81 8.64 -7.93
CA GLU A 314 1.51 8.51 -7.24
C GLU A 314 1.31 7.09 -6.68
N ILE A 315 1.69 6.06 -7.44
CA ILE A 315 1.59 4.66 -7.02
C ILE A 315 2.48 4.39 -5.80
N MET A 316 3.71 4.91 -5.81
CA MET A 316 4.64 4.79 -4.68
C MET A 316 4.08 5.37 -3.38
N ILE A 317 3.41 6.53 -3.43
CA ILE A 317 2.73 7.10 -2.25
C ILE A 317 1.58 6.19 -1.83
N LYS A 318 0.70 5.82 -2.78
CA LYS A 318 -0.51 5.03 -2.50
C LYS A 318 -0.18 3.69 -1.83
N LYS A 319 0.87 3.00 -2.28
CA LYS A 319 1.32 1.71 -1.73
C LYS A 319 2.21 1.85 -0.50
N ASN A 320 2.76 3.04 -0.24
CA ASN A 320 3.67 3.34 0.88
C ASN A 320 4.87 2.37 0.96
N ASN A 321 5.33 1.83 -0.17
CA ASN A 321 6.44 0.88 -0.21
C ASN A 321 7.79 1.63 -0.22
N ALA A 322 8.58 1.48 0.84
CA ALA A 322 9.88 2.14 1.00
C ALA A 322 10.96 1.57 0.07
N GLU A 323 10.78 0.34 -0.40
CA GLU A 323 11.78 -0.38 -1.18
C GLU A 323 11.85 0.13 -2.63
N LEU A 324 10.78 0.78 -3.11
CA LEU A 324 10.71 1.39 -4.44
C LEU A 324 11.56 2.66 -4.59
N ILE A 325 12.23 3.12 -3.52
CA ILE A 325 13.06 4.34 -3.55
C ILE A 325 14.34 4.06 -4.36
N ASN A 326 14.37 4.61 -5.58
CA ASN A 326 15.52 4.54 -6.49
C ASN A 326 16.28 5.88 -6.54
N PRO A 327 17.62 5.90 -6.71
CA PRO A 327 18.40 7.14 -6.86
C PRO A 327 17.87 8.14 -7.90
N ILE A 328 17.32 7.66 -9.02
CA ILE A 328 16.72 8.49 -10.07
C ILE A 328 15.50 9.24 -9.53
N ILE A 329 14.65 8.54 -8.78
CA ILE A 329 13.44 9.09 -8.16
C ILE A 329 13.82 10.11 -7.09
N VAL A 330 14.82 9.79 -6.25
CA VAL A 330 15.36 10.71 -5.23
C VAL A 330 15.88 11.99 -5.87
N SER A 331 16.66 11.87 -6.95
CA SER A 331 17.21 13.02 -7.71
C SER A 331 16.10 13.88 -8.34
N LEU A 332 15.06 13.25 -8.91
CA LEU A 332 13.90 13.96 -9.46
C LEU A 332 13.18 14.78 -8.38
N ILE A 333 12.97 14.16 -7.22
CA ILE A 333 12.28 14.77 -6.09
C ILE A 333 13.11 15.92 -5.50
N ASP A 334 14.42 15.75 -5.31
CA ASP A 334 15.31 16.83 -4.84
C ASP A 334 15.29 18.02 -5.80
N LYS A 335 15.27 17.78 -7.12
CA LYS A 335 15.10 18.85 -8.12
C LYS A 335 13.75 19.55 -8.00
N LYS A 336 12.63 18.83 -7.85
CA LYS A 336 11.30 19.43 -7.66
C LYS A 336 11.23 20.26 -6.36
N TRP A 337 11.83 19.73 -5.29
CA TRP A 337 11.92 20.39 -3.99
C TRP A 337 12.63 21.73 -4.09
N ARG A 338 13.84 21.76 -4.65
CA ARG A 338 14.65 22.98 -4.79
C ARG A 338 14.05 23.97 -5.77
N SER A 339 13.41 23.50 -6.84
CA SER A 339 12.91 24.37 -7.91
C SER A 339 11.67 25.15 -7.49
N PHE A 340 10.63 24.49 -6.96
CA PHE A 340 9.35 25.15 -6.68
C PHE A 340 8.73 24.77 -5.35
N ALA A 341 8.85 23.50 -4.92
CA ALA A 341 8.06 23.04 -3.79
C ALA A 341 8.49 23.66 -2.46
N TYR A 342 9.79 23.89 -2.27
CA TYR A 342 10.29 24.59 -1.09
C TYR A 342 9.69 26.00 -0.98
N ARG A 343 9.59 26.73 -2.10
CA ARG A 343 8.97 28.08 -2.12
C ARG A 343 7.48 28.02 -1.79
N ILE A 344 6.75 27.05 -2.33
CA ILE A 344 5.32 26.85 -2.02
C ILE A 344 5.14 26.46 -0.55
N PHE A 345 6.00 25.59 -0.03
CA PHE A 345 5.98 25.12 1.33
C PHE A 345 6.22 26.26 2.33
N VAL A 346 7.27 27.06 2.13
CA VAL A 346 7.57 28.23 2.97
C VAL A 346 6.42 29.25 2.92
N ARG A 347 5.84 29.49 1.73
CA ARG A 347 4.66 30.36 1.62
C ARG A 347 3.47 29.82 2.42
N ARG A 348 3.19 28.51 2.36
CA ARG A 348 2.13 27.86 3.15
C ARG A 348 2.39 27.98 4.66
N PHE A 349 3.64 27.80 5.09
CA PHE A 349 4.04 28.00 6.48
C PHE A 349 3.70 29.42 6.96
N PHE A 350 4.13 30.45 6.22
CA PHE A 350 3.86 31.84 6.62
C PHE A 350 2.38 32.19 6.63
N ILE A 351 1.58 31.69 5.67
CA ILE A 351 0.14 31.91 5.65
C ILE A 351 -0.52 31.32 6.90
N ILE A 352 -0.18 30.08 7.27
CA ILE A 352 -0.76 29.41 8.44
C ILE A 352 -0.26 30.05 9.73
N PHE A 353 1.02 30.40 9.80
CA PHE A 353 1.58 31.10 10.95
C PHE A 353 0.90 32.46 11.19
N LEU A 354 0.69 33.25 10.12
CA LEU A 354 -0.03 34.52 10.19
C LEU A 354 -1.50 34.30 10.62
N TYR A 355 -2.16 33.28 10.08
CA TYR A 355 -3.52 32.93 10.48
C TYR A 355 -3.61 32.56 11.98
N LEU A 356 -2.64 31.79 12.51
CA LEU A 356 -2.57 31.47 13.93
C LEU A 356 -2.22 32.69 14.81
N LEU A 357 -1.45 33.64 14.28
CA LEU A 357 -1.21 34.92 14.96
C LEU A 357 -2.48 35.77 15.04
N VAL A 358 -3.27 35.85 13.96
CA VAL A 358 -4.58 36.52 14.00
C VAL A 358 -5.48 35.83 15.03
N PHE A 359 -5.53 34.50 15.01
CA PHE A 359 -6.29 33.72 16.00
C PHE A 359 -5.82 33.97 17.45
N LEU A 360 -4.51 34.06 17.69
CA LEU A 360 -3.94 34.41 18.99
C LEU A 360 -4.41 35.81 19.43
N VAL A 361 -4.24 36.81 18.57
CA VAL A 361 -4.64 38.18 18.87
C VAL A 361 -6.14 38.24 19.18
N THR A 362 -6.99 37.62 18.36
CA THR A 362 -8.45 37.61 18.58
C THR A 362 -8.86 36.93 19.88
N THR A 363 -8.20 35.83 20.25
CA THR A 363 -8.53 35.10 21.49
C THR A 363 -8.05 35.83 22.74
N THR A 364 -6.95 36.59 22.65
CA THR A 364 -6.42 37.40 23.76
C THR A 364 -7.16 38.73 23.96
N LEU A 365 -7.64 39.36 22.87
CA LEU A 365 -8.42 40.59 22.93
C LEU A 365 -9.89 40.35 23.29
N ARG A 366 -10.28 39.09 23.47
CA ARG A 366 -11.64 38.72 23.83
C ARG A 366 -11.95 39.14 25.26
N GLU A 367 -12.93 40.02 25.42
CA GLU A 367 -13.49 40.39 26.72
C GLU A 367 -14.28 39.23 27.35
N THR A 368 -14.02 38.95 28.63
CA THR A 368 -14.80 37.99 29.41
C THR A 368 -16.03 38.64 30.05
N ARG A 369 -17.15 37.93 30.22
CA ARG A 369 -18.34 38.49 30.89
C ARG A 369 -18.06 38.95 32.32
N SER A 370 -17.09 38.35 33.00
CA SER A 370 -16.64 38.82 34.32
C SER A 370 -16.07 40.24 34.28
N GLU A 371 -15.37 40.62 33.21
CA GLU A 371 -14.85 41.97 33.02
C GLU A 371 -15.96 42.94 32.61
N LYS A 372 -16.97 42.49 31.85
CA LYS A 372 -18.15 43.31 31.53
C LYS A 372 -18.97 43.65 32.78
N THR A 373 -19.25 42.68 33.63
CA THR A 373 -19.95 42.95 34.91
C THR A 373 -19.11 43.79 35.86
N ALA A 374 -17.79 43.57 35.91
CA ALA A 374 -16.88 44.37 36.74
C ALA A 374 -16.77 45.82 36.23
N SER A 375 -16.74 46.04 34.91
CA SER A 375 -16.76 47.38 34.31
C SER A 375 -18.08 48.12 34.58
N GLU A 376 -19.23 47.43 34.53
CA GLU A 376 -20.54 48.01 34.86
C GLU A 376 -20.68 48.32 36.37
N LEU A 377 -20.01 47.54 37.23
CA LEU A 377 -19.93 47.77 38.68
C LEU A 377 -18.94 48.91 39.02
N ASP A 378 -17.81 49.00 38.33
CA ASP A 378 -16.82 50.08 38.46
C ASP A 378 -17.38 51.43 37.97
N GLU A 379 -18.17 51.44 36.90
CA GLU A 379 -18.86 52.64 36.39
C GLU A 379 -19.92 53.16 37.37
N LYS A 380 -20.55 52.27 38.15
CA LYS A 380 -21.48 52.63 39.24
C LYS A 380 -20.78 53.07 40.53
N THR A 381 -19.53 52.65 40.78
CA THR A 381 -18.80 52.91 42.03
C THR A 381 -17.71 53.98 41.90
N GLY A 382 -17.42 54.46 40.68
CA GLY A 382 -16.50 55.58 40.43
C GLY A 382 -15.02 55.25 40.64
N ILE A 383 -14.68 53.98 40.91
CA ILE A 383 -13.30 53.51 41.08
C ILE A 383 -12.84 52.94 39.74
N THR A 384 -11.97 53.67 39.04
CA THR A 384 -11.49 53.28 37.70
C THR A 384 -10.26 52.38 37.79
N ASN A 385 -10.45 51.10 38.13
CA ASN A 385 -9.40 50.09 38.03
C ASN A 385 -9.62 49.04 36.93
N GLY A 386 -10.75 49.08 36.21
CA GLY A 386 -10.96 48.29 34.99
C GLY A 386 -10.16 48.81 33.79
N LYS A 387 -9.43 47.92 33.10
CA LYS A 387 -8.86 48.20 31.76
C LYS A 387 -10.01 48.66 30.84
N ARG A 388 -10.04 49.94 30.46
CA ARG A 388 -10.87 50.41 29.34
C ARG A 388 -10.40 49.70 28.08
N CYS A 389 -11.20 48.78 27.55
CA CYS A 389 -10.99 48.27 26.20
C CYS A 389 -11.06 49.45 25.22
N SER A 390 -10.01 49.63 24.43
CA SER A 390 -10.00 50.67 23.41
C SER A 390 -11.02 50.30 22.32
N ILE A 391 -11.69 51.29 21.72
CA ILE A 391 -12.55 51.08 20.53
C ILE A 391 -11.75 50.34 19.43
N PHE A 392 -10.44 50.58 19.40
CA PHE A 392 -9.50 49.88 18.53
C PHE A 392 -9.42 48.37 18.80
N ASP A 393 -9.46 47.93 20.05
CA ASP A 393 -9.37 46.51 20.43
C ASP A 393 -10.63 45.74 20.02
N GLN A 394 -11.80 46.36 20.18
CA GLN A 394 -13.09 45.80 19.73
C GLN A 394 -13.18 45.72 18.21
N PHE A 395 -12.67 46.74 17.51
CA PHE A 395 -12.54 46.72 16.06
C PHE A 395 -11.60 45.58 15.60
N LEU A 396 -10.42 45.45 16.21
CA LEU A 396 -9.48 44.38 15.89
C LEU A 396 -10.06 42.99 16.17
N TYR A 397 -10.78 42.82 17.28
CA TYR A 397 -11.47 41.58 17.61
C TYR A 397 -12.49 41.22 16.52
N SER A 398 -13.40 42.13 16.16
CA SER A 398 -14.45 41.85 15.17
C SER A 398 -13.89 41.49 13.79
N VAL A 399 -12.89 42.25 13.31
CA VAL A 399 -12.23 41.97 12.02
C VAL A 399 -11.50 40.63 12.06
N GLY A 400 -10.71 40.37 13.12
CA GLY A 400 -9.98 39.12 13.25
C GLY A 400 -10.90 37.91 13.39
N HIS A 401 -12.01 38.04 14.11
CA HIS A 401 -13.02 36.98 14.28
C HIS A 401 -13.62 36.55 12.93
N ILE A 402 -13.98 37.53 12.08
CA ILE A 402 -14.47 37.26 10.72
C ILE A 402 -13.40 36.54 9.89
N ILE A 403 -12.13 36.96 9.98
CA ILE A 403 -11.01 36.31 9.27
C ILE A 403 -10.84 34.85 9.72
N VAL A 404 -10.94 34.58 11.02
CA VAL A 404 -10.83 33.21 11.57
C VAL A 404 -11.95 32.31 11.05
N ILE A 405 -13.20 32.78 11.07
CA ILE A 405 -14.35 32.00 10.56
C ILE A 405 -14.21 31.72 9.06
N ILE A 406 -13.93 32.76 8.26
CA ILE A 406 -13.75 32.61 6.81
C ILE A 406 -12.59 31.66 6.51
N GLY A 407 -11.46 31.81 7.22
CA GLY A 407 -10.30 30.93 7.07
C GLY A 407 -10.63 29.48 7.39
N ALA A 408 -11.36 29.22 8.48
CA ALA A 408 -11.83 27.88 8.85
C ALA A 408 -12.77 27.28 7.80
N ALA A 409 -13.68 28.08 7.22
CA ALA A 409 -14.58 27.66 6.15
C ALA A 409 -13.85 27.33 4.85
N LEU A 410 -12.94 28.20 4.39
CA LEU A 410 -12.12 27.95 3.21
C LEU A 410 -11.24 26.70 3.39
N ARG A 411 -10.65 26.52 4.57
CA ARG A 411 -9.84 25.34 4.85
C ARG A 411 -10.67 24.06 4.84
N SER A 412 -11.84 24.07 5.47
CA SER A 412 -12.75 22.92 5.48
C SER A 412 -13.23 22.55 4.08
N ALA A 413 -13.54 23.54 3.24
CA ALA A 413 -13.90 23.30 1.84
C ALA A 413 -12.76 22.64 1.05
N TYR A 414 -11.51 23.07 1.27
CA TYR A 414 -10.33 22.45 0.68
C TYR A 414 -10.18 20.99 1.12
N GLU A 415 -10.26 20.70 2.41
CA GLU A 415 -10.15 19.33 2.95
C GLU A 415 -11.26 18.42 2.44
N ILE A 416 -12.50 18.89 2.36
CA ILE A 416 -13.63 18.12 1.83
C ILE A 416 -13.42 17.79 0.35
N ASN A 417 -12.91 18.74 -0.43
CA ASN A 417 -12.59 18.50 -1.83
C ASN A 417 -11.45 17.49 -2.00
N GLU A 418 -10.44 17.54 -1.14
CA GLU A 418 -9.35 16.57 -1.12
C GLU A 418 -9.82 15.16 -0.71
N MET A 419 -10.65 15.06 0.34
CA MET A 419 -11.29 13.81 0.76
C MET A 419 -12.15 13.19 -0.36
N ARG A 420 -12.85 14.03 -1.15
CA ARG A 420 -13.63 13.57 -2.31
C ARG A 420 -12.73 13.05 -3.44
N ARG A 421 -11.59 13.72 -3.71
CA ARG A 421 -10.65 13.33 -4.77
C ARG A 421 -9.93 12.02 -4.46
N LEU A 422 -9.42 11.88 -3.24
CA LEU A 422 -8.64 10.69 -2.83
C LEU A 422 -9.55 9.52 -2.43
N GLY A 423 -10.81 9.81 -2.08
CA GLY A 423 -11.74 8.88 -1.47
C GLY A 423 -11.55 8.82 0.05
N PHE A 424 -12.66 8.80 0.81
CA PHE A 424 -12.67 8.90 2.27
C PHE A 424 -11.71 7.92 2.95
N ARG A 425 -11.75 6.64 2.55
CA ARG A 425 -10.92 5.59 3.17
C ARG A 425 -9.44 5.76 2.89
N ASN A 426 -9.07 6.27 1.72
CA ASN A 426 -7.67 6.48 1.36
C ASN A 426 -7.12 7.73 2.05
N TYR A 427 -7.90 8.83 2.12
CA TYR A 427 -7.50 10.05 2.81
C TYR A 427 -7.00 9.79 4.25
N TRP A 428 -7.69 8.91 4.99
CA TRP A 428 -7.28 8.53 6.35
C TRP A 428 -6.20 7.44 6.42
N LYS A 429 -5.80 6.83 5.31
CA LYS A 429 -4.83 5.72 5.25
C LYS A 429 -3.48 6.07 4.58
N ILE A 430 -3.38 7.21 3.89
CA ILE A 430 -2.30 7.48 2.93
C ILE A 430 -0.89 7.52 3.56
N THR A 431 -0.70 7.92 4.82
CA THR A 431 0.58 7.72 5.55
C THR A 431 0.39 7.95 7.06
N GLU A 432 1.11 7.23 7.93
CA GLU A 432 1.09 7.43 9.39
C GLU A 432 1.34 8.91 9.80
N SER A 433 2.18 9.63 9.05
CA SER A 433 2.56 11.02 9.34
C SER A 433 1.61 12.08 8.77
N THR A 434 0.97 11.83 7.63
CA THR A 434 -0.03 12.74 7.04
C THR A 434 -1.39 12.61 7.72
N PHE A 435 -1.74 11.41 8.22
CA PHE A 435 -2.95 11.17 9.01
C PHE A 435 -3.10 12.16 10.16
N LEU A 436 -2.05 12.34 10.96
CA LEU A 436 -2.13 13.22 12.12
C LEU A 436 -2.33 14.69 11.71
N GLY A 437 -1.66 15.14 10.65
CA GLY A 437 -1.87 16.49 10.13
C GLY A 437 -3.30 16.74 9.69
N ASN A 438 -3.92 15.74 9.06
CA ASN A 438 -5.31 15.75 8.63
C ASN A 438 -6.27 15.70 9.82
N CYS A 439 -5.96 14.92 10.86
CA CYS A 439 -6.71 14.93 12.12
C CYS A 439 -6.67 16.30 12.80
N LEU A 440 -5.48 16.87 13.00
CA LEU A 440 -5.30 18.14 13.72
C LEU A 440 -6.05 19.28 13.02
N ILE A 441 -5.97 19.36 11.68
CA ILE A 441 -6.64 20.42 10.93
C ILE A 441 -8.16 20.24 10.91
N SER A 442 -8.65 19.01 10.77
CA SER A 442 -10.08 18.71 10.81
C SER A 442 -10.65 18.99 12.21
N SER A 443 -9.94 18.59 13.27
CA SER A 443 -10.35 18.89 14.65
C SER A 443 -10.34 20.38 14.94
N PHE A 444 -9.33 21.11 14.46
CA PHE A 444 -9.24 22.56 14.65
C PHE A 444 -10.40 23.30 13.99
N CYS A 445 -10.71 22.98 12.73
CA CYS A 445 -11.85 23.57 12.03
C CYS A 445 -13.19 23.22 12.70
N PHE A 446 -13.37 21.96 13.10
CA PHE A 446 -14.57 21.51 13.82
C PHE A 446 -14.76 22.26 15.15
N CYS A 447 -13.69 22.43 15.94
CA CYS A 447 -13.76 23.16 17.19
C CYS A 447 -14.10 24.64 16.98
N ILE A 448 -13.56 25.31 15.94
CA ILE A 448 -13.93 26.70 15.62
C ILE A 448 -15.43 26.81 15.34
N PHE A 449 -15.99 25.97 14.46
CA PHE A 449 -17.44 26.02 14.18
C PHE A 449 -18.28 25.72 15.41
N THR A 450 -17.83 24.81 16.26
CA THR A 450 -18.52 24.51 17.52
C THR A 450 -18.46 25.71 18.47
N CYS A 451 -17.34 26.44 18.54
CA CYS A 451 -17.24 27.69 19.29
C CYS A 451 -18.23 28.73 18.77
N GLU A 452 -18.38 28.90 17.45
CA GLU A 452 -19.36 29.83 16.88
C GLU A 452 -20.80 29.46 17.25
N ILE A 453 -21.13 28.16 17.23
CA ILE A 453 -22.44 27.69 17.66
C ILE A 453 -22.66 28.01 19.15
N LEU A 454 -21.67 27.74 20.01
CA LEU A 454 -21.75 28.06 21.44
C LEU A 454 -21.85 29.56 21.70
N HIS A 455 -21.21 30.37 20.86
CA HIS A 455 -21.29 31.83 20.90
C HIS A 455 -22.71 32.31 20.60
N LEU A 456 -23.36 31.75 19.58
CA LEU A 456 -24.76 32.05 19.23
C LEU A 456 -25.76 31.68 20.34
N PHE A 457 -25.47 30.62 21.10
CA PHE A 457 -26.28 30.21 22.26
C PHE A 457 -25.89 30.92 23.57
N GLU A 458 -24.97 31.90 23.53
CA GLU A 458 -24.48 32.66 24.68
C GLU A 458 -23.83 31.81 25.80
N MET A 459 -23.33 30.62 25.45
CA MET A 459 -22.75 29.63 26.38
C MET A 459 -21.25 29.87 26.63
N GLN A 460 -20.89 31.07 27.11
CA GLN A 460 -19.51 31.55 27.18
C GLN A 460 -18.52 30.69 27.98
N GLN A 461 -18.98 29.99 29.03
CA GLN A 461 -18.11 29.11 29.84
C GLN A 461 -17.57 27.95 29.01
N TYR A 462 -18.45 27.24 28.29
CA TYR A 462 -18.09 26.12 27.44
C TYR A 462 -17.29 26.58 26.22
N GLU A 463 -17.61 27.75 25.68
CA GLU A 463 -16.88 28.35 24.57
C GLU A 463 -15.41 28.65 24.95
N THR A 464 -15.18 29.24 26.13
CA THR A 464 -13.83 29.56 26.61
C THR A 464 -13.01 28.28 26.84
N GLN A 465 -13.63 27.24 27.41
CA GLN A 465 -12.99 25.93 27.59
C GLN A 465 -12.60 25.31 26.24
N LEU A 466 -13.49 25.35 25.25
CA LEU A 466 -13.24 24.79 23.93
C LEU A 466 -12.16 25.57 23.17
N LEU A 467 -12.15 26.90 23.26
CA LEU A 467 -11.10 27.73 22.66
C LEU A 467 -9.71 27.44 23.24
N ALA A 468 -9.63 27.16 24.55
CA ALA A 468 -8.36 26.78 25.17
C ALA A 468 -7.78 25.51 24.51
N PHE A 469 -8.60 24.46 24.31
CA PHE A 469 -8.17 23.27 23.59
C PHE A 469 -7.86 23.54 22.11
N THR A 470 -8.67 24.37 21.46
CA THR A 470 -8.50 24.75 20.05
C THR A 470 -7.16 25.43 19.81
N SER A 471 -6.72 26.28 20.74
CA SER A 471 -5.43 26.96 20.65
C SER A 471 -4.25 25.99 20.67
N LEU A 472 -4.29 24.96 21.52
CA LEU A 472 -3.26 23.93 21.58
C LEU A 472 -3.20 23.13 20.28
N ILE A 473 -4.36 22.75 19.73
CA ILE A 473 -4.46 22.01 18.46
C ILE A 473 -3.91 22.85 17.31
N GLY A 474 -4.27 24.14 17.27
CA GLY A 474 -3.83 25.09 16.24
C GLY A 474 -2.31 25.25 16.22
N TRP A 475 -1.68 25.53 17.36
CA TRP A 475 -0.22 25.64 17.46
C TRP A 475 0.49 24.29 17.27
N GLY A 476 -0.12 23.18 17.73
CA GLY A 476 0.40 21.82 17.50
C GLY A 476 0.55 21.49 16.02
N ARG A 477 -0.26 22.09 15.13
CA ARG A 477 -0.14 21.93 13.67
C ARG A 477 1.20 22.43 13.13
N MET A 478 1.88 23.35 13.81
CA MET A 478 3.16 23.92 13.39
C MET A 478 4.30 22.89 13.40
N LEU A 479 4.21 21.87 14.26
CA LEU A 479 5.22 20.79 14.33
C LEU A 479 5.39 20.06 13.00
N ILE A 480 4.32 19.93 12.22
CA ILE A 480 4.36 19.26 10.91
C ILE A 480 5.18 20.05 9.88
N PHE A 481 5.24 21.39 9.99
CA PHE A 481 6.09 22.19 9.10
C PHE A 481 7.59 22.05 9.41
N ILE A 482 7.92 21.48 10.56
CA ILE A 482 9.28 21.21 10.98
C ILE A 482 9.72 19.79 10.53
N MET A 483 8.77 18.98 10.03
CA MET A 483 8.98 17.59 9.60
C MET A 483 9.90 17.41 8.37
N PRO A 484 9.86 18.25 7.32
CA PRO A 484 10.70 18.05 6.14
C PRO A 484 12.20 18.28 6.37
N PHE A 485 12.58 18.93 7.47
CA PHE A 485 13.99 19.19 7.73
C PHE A 485 14.66 17.96 8.32
N GLN A 486 15.79 17.55 7.75
CA GLN A 486 16.52 16.34 8.14
C GLN A 486 16.93 16.34 9.63
N PHE A 487 17.23 17.51 10.19
CA PHE A 487 17.62 17.63 11.59
C PHE A 487 16.43 17.48 12.54
N THR A 488 15.32 18.18 12.29
CA THR A 488 14.19 18.27 13.23
C THR A 488 13.07 17.28 12.96
N GLY A 489 12.95 16.77 11.73
CA GLY A 489 11.88 15.87 11.31
C GLY A 489 11.80 14.55 12.09
N PRO A 490 12.92 13.85 12.32
CA PRO A 490 12.95 12.65 13.16
C PRO A 490 12.35 12.88 14.55
N PHE A 491 12.64 14.02 15.18
CA PHE A 491 12.12 14.36 16.52
C PHE A 491 10.60 14.52 16.53
N VAL A 492 10.02 15.12 15.48
CA VAL A 492 8.56 15.29 15.37
C VAL A 492 7.87 13.94 15.20
N ILE A 493 8.38 13.08 14.30
CA ILE A 493 7.86 11.72 14.10
C ILE A 493 7.91 10.92 15.41
N MET A 494 9.01 11.07 16.13
CA MET A 494 9.24 10.47 17.42
C MET A 494 8.23 10.90 18.48
N ILE A 495 8.02 12.20 18.67
CA ILE A 495 7.04 12.74 19.63
C ILE A 495 5.67 12.09 19.40
N TYR A 496 5.26 11.97 18.14
CA TYR A 496 3.97 11.36 17.82
C TYR A 496 3.94 9.85 18.10
N LYS A 497 4.97 9.11 17.68
CA LYS A 497 5.02 7.66 17.94
C LYS A 497 5.08 7.34 19.43
N MET A 498 5.84 8.12 20.20
CA MET A 498 5.94 8.00 21.65
C MET A 498 4.61 8.33 22.35
N LEU A 499 3.94 9.41 21.93
CA LEU A 499 2.66 9.83 22.51
C LEU A 499 1.56 8.78 22.29
N PHE A 500 1.44 8.23 21.08
CA PHE A 500 0.37 7.28 20.77
C PHE A 500 0.69 5.84 21.20
N ASN A 501 1.93 5.37 21.10
CA ASN A 501 2.23 3.96 21.41
C ASN A 501 2.70 3.74 22.84
N ASP A 502 3.60 4.57 23.35
CA ASP A 502 4.26 4.30 24.63
C ASP A 502 3.50 4.95 25.79
N VAL A 503 3.13 6.22 25.62
CA VAL A 503 2.40 6.98 26.63
C VAL A 503 0.99 6.40 26.84
N LEU A 504 0.27 5.99 25.79
CA LEU A 504 -1.03 5.33 25.97
C LEU A 504 -0.93 3.99 26.73
N ARG A 505 0.08 3.16 26.43
CA ARG A 505 0.31 1.90 27.16
C ARG A 505 0.61 2.15 28.63
N PHE A 506 1.44 3.15 28.90
CA PHE A 506 1.72 3.61 30.25
C PHE A 506 0.45 4.09 30.96
N PHE A 507 -0.37 4.93 30.32
CA PHE A 507 -1.61 5.43 30.92
C PHE A 507 -2.59 4.31 31.28
N ILE A 508 -2.67 3.24 30.49
CA ILE A 508 -3.51 2.07 30.81
C ILE A 508 -3.07 1.42 32.12
N ILE A 509 -1.76 1.19 32.30
CA ILE A 509 -1.21 0.62 33.53
C ILE A 509 -1.39 1.60 34.69
N TYR A 510 -1.10 2.88 34.44
CA TYR A 510 -1.18 3.94 35.44
C TYR A 510 -2.60 4.15 35.96
N ILE A 511 -3.65 4.09 35.11
CA ILE A 511 -5.05 4.27 35.54
C ILE A 511 -5.47 3.24 36.59
N ILE A 512 -4.96 2.00 36.51
CA ILE A 512 -5.24 0.95 37.50
C ILE A 512 -4.72 1.36 38.88
N PHE A 513 -3.47 1.82 38.93
CA PHE A 513 -2.86 2.28 40.18
C PHE A 513 -3.46 3.61 40.65
N LEU A 514 -3.73 4.55 39.73
CA LEU A 514 -4.36 5.83 40.01
C LEU A 514 -5.70 5.64 40.71
N ALA A 515 -6.54 4.72 40.24
CA ALA A 515 -7.83 4.43 40.87
C ALA A 515 -7.65 3.91 42.31
N GLY A 516 -6.72 2.98 42.53
CA GLY A 516 -6.44 2.41 43.85
C GLY A 516 -5.93 3.46 44.84
N PHE A 517 -4.88 4.20 44.47
CA PHE A 517 -4.29 5.23 45.33
C PHE A 517 -5.20 6.43 45.52
N ALA A 518 -5.93 6.88 44.49
CA ALA A 518 -6.90 7.96 44.62
C ALA A 518 -8.02 7.58 45.59
N GLN A 519 -8.46 6.31 45.59
CA GLN A 519 -9.45 5.85 46.55
C GLN A 519 -8.89 5.83 47.98
N SER A 520 -7.66 5.32 48.17
CA SER A 520 -6.99 5.30 49.47
C SER A 520 -6.79 6.70 50.05
N PHE A 521 -6.31 7.66 49.26
CA PHE A 521 -6.14 9.04 49.71
C PHE A 521 -7.46 9.77 49.91
N CYS A 522 -8.50 9.46 49.11
CA CYS A 522 -9.84 10.02 49.33
C CYS A 522 -10.42 9.61 50.68
N ILE A 523 -10.15 8.38 51.14
CA ILE A 523 -10.58 7.92 52.47
C ILE A 523 -9.78 8.63 53.56
N LEU A 524 -8.46 8.75 53.37
CA LEU A 524 -7.55 9.25 54.39
C LEU A 524 -7.64 10.76 54.62
N PHE A 525 -7.91 11.53 53.55
CA PHE A 525 -8.00 12.98 53.59
C PHE A 525 -9.45 13.49 53.56
N ASN A 526 -10.43 12.59 53.74
CA ASN A 526 -11.83 12.97 53.81
C ASN A 526 -12.06 13.91 55.00
N GLY A 527 -12.38 15.19 54.73
CA GLY A 527 -12.56 16.21 55.75
C GLY A 527 -11.32 17.05 56.09
N TYR A 528 -10.13 16.69 55.58
CA TYR A 528 -8.89 17.46 55.75
C TYR A 528 -8.45 18.09 54.41
N GLY A 529 -9.14 19.16 54.01
CA GLY A 529 -8.78 20.00 52.86
C GLY A 529 -9.07 19.43 51.45
N LEU A 530 -9.18 18.11 51.28
CA LEU A 530 -9.52 17.46 50.02
C LEU A 530 -10.95 16.93 50.04
N GLN A 531 -11.87 17.68 49.42
CA GLN A 531 -13.26 17.22 49.28
C GLN A 531 -13.43 16.45 47.95
N GLY A 532 -13.79 15.18 48.08
CA GLY A 532 -14.20 14.33 46.97
C GLY A 532 -13.08 13.60 46.23
N TYR A 533 -13.47 12.52 45.55
CA TYR A 533 -12.59 11.61 44.83
C TYR A 533 -11.80 12.29 43.70
N MET A 534 -12.40 13.27 43.00
CA MET A 534 -11.75 14.01 41.92
C MET A 534 -10.52 14.81 42.41
N SER A 535 -10.59 15.35 43.62
CA SER A 535 -9.48 16.09 44.24
C SER A 535 -8.32 15.14 44.57
N SER A 536 -8.64 13.90 44.98
CA SER A 536 -7.64 12.85 45.22
C SER A 536 -7.01 12.35 43.91
N ILE A 537 -7.78 12.24 42.82
CA ILE A 537 -7.24 11.95 41.49
C ILE A 537 -6.25 13.05 41.06
N LYS A 538 -6.61 14.33 41.25
CA LYS A 538 -5.72 15.47 40.92
C LYS A 538 -4.43 15.40 41.72
N LEU A 539 -4.50 15.15 43.03
CA LEU A 539 -3.34 14.97 43.89
C LEU A 539 -2.44 13.82 43.41
N CYS A 540 -3.02 12.65 43.13
CA CYS A 540 -2.27 11.52 42.58
C CYS A 540 -1.63 11.85 41.22
N PHE A 541 -2.33 12.57 40.35
CA PHE A 541 -1.80 12.94 39.03
C PHE A 541 -0.64 13.95 39.12
N LEU A 542 -0.71 14.92 40.02
CA LEU A 542 0.39 15.85 40.28
C LEU A 542 1.59 15.12 40.93
N GLY A 543 1.31 14.20 41.84
CA GLY A 543 2.32 13.34 42.46
C GLY A 543 3.08 12.45 41.47
N LEU A 544 2.48 12.07 40.33
CA LEU A 544 3.18 11.33 39.27
C LEU A 544 4.37 12.14 38.72
N LEU A 545 4.25 13.46 38.65
CA LEU A 545 5.30 14.38 38.19
C LEU A 545 6.29 14.77 39.29
N GLY A 546 6.13 14.23 40.50
CA GLY A 546 6.96 14.55 41.66
C GLY A 546 6.51 15.78 42.43
N ASP A 547 5.35 16.36 42.10
CA ASP A 547 4.78 17.50 42.81
C ASP A 547 3.93 17.01 44.00
N PHE A 548 4.57 16.92 45.17
CA PHE A 548 3.95 16.47 46.41
C PHE A 548 3.81 17.64 47.38
N ASP A 549 2.57 17.99 47.70
CA ASP A 549 2.29 18.89 48.81
C ASP A 549 2.27 18.09 50.12
N LEU A 550 3.41 18.10 50.82
CA LEU A 550 3.65 17.32 52.04
C LEU A 550 2.73 17.72 53.21
N ASP A 551 2.16 18.92 53.19
CA ASP A 551 1.31 19.42 54.27
C ASP A 551 0.03 18.59 54.38
N TYR A 552 -0.51 18.07 53.27
CA TYR A 552 -1.64 17.15 53.28
C TYR A 552 -1.30 15.80 53.93
N TYR A 553 -0.09 15.29 53.69
CA TYR A 553 0.32 13.98 54.18
C TYR A 553 0.69 14.01 55.66
N ILE A 554 1.26 15.11 56.16
CA ILE A 554 1.70 15.23 57.55
C ILE A 554 0.60 15.82 58.45
N GLY A 555 -0.25 16.69 57.90
CA GLY A 555 -1.28 17.40 58.68
C GLY A 555 -2.55 16.62 58.99
N GLY A 556 -2.81 15.51 58.28
CA GLY A 556 -4.06 14.75 58.41
C GLY A 556 -4.20 13.96 59.74
N GLU A 557 -5.39 13.42 59.99
CA GLU A 557 -5.71 12.67 61.22
C GLU A 557 -4.84 11.41 61.41
N TYR A 558 -4.35 10.82 60.31
CA TYR A 558 -3.56 9.59 60.31
C TYR A 558 -2.22 9.78 59.58
N PRO A 559 -1.28 10.55 60.15
CA PRO A 559 -0.04 10.97 59.47
C PRO A 559 0.92 9.81 59.21
N LEU A 560 0.91 8.77 60.03
CA LEU A 560 1.76 7.60 59.81
C LEU A 560 1.31 6.80 58.57
N THR A 561 0.00 6.57 58.44
CA THR A 561 -0.58 5.79 57.33
C THR A 561 -0.47 6.52 56.01
N SER A 562 -0.66 7.85 56.00
CA SER A 562 -0.50 8.69 54.81
C SER A 562 0.94 8.68 54.30
N VAL A 563 1.92 8.80 55.20
CA VAL A 563 3.34 8.77 54.84
C VAL A 563 3.75 7.38 54.32
N ILE A 564 3.27 6.29 54.94
CA ILE A 564 3.55 4.93 54.42
C ILE A 564 2.97 4.75 53.01
N LEU A 565 1.70 5.14 52.79
CA LEU A 565 1.08 5.05 51.47
C LEU A 565 1.77 5.96 50.44
N LEU A 566 2.23 7.14 50.84
CA LEU A 566 3.02 8.04 50.01
C LEU A 566 4.35 7.40 49.60
N ILE A 567 5.08 6.76 50.53
CA ILE A 567 6.33 6.05 50.22
C ILE A 567 6.07 4.94 49.19
N PHE A 568 5.02 4.14 49.37
CA PHE A 568 4.64 3.12 48.39
C PHE A 568 4.27 3.73 47.03
N TYR A 569 3.53 4.84 47.02
CA TYR A 569 3.18 5.55 45.80
C TYR A 569 4.44 6.04 45.06
N VAL A 570 5.37 6.70 45.75
CA VAL A 570 6.62 7.21 45.16
C VAL A 570 7.45 6.07 44.58
N VAL A 571 7.62 4.97 45.31
CA VAL A 571 8.42 3.83 44.83
C VAL A 571 7.78 3.16 43.61
N LEU A 572 6.48 2.88 43.65
CA LEU A 572 5.81 2.15 42.57
C LEU A 572 5.56 3.03 41.34
N ILE A 573 5.07 4.25 41.54
CA ILE A 573 4.61 5.11 40.46
C ILE A 573 5.74 6.00 39.96
N THR A 574 6.30 6.82 40.85
CA THR A 574 7.28 7.83 40.48
C THR A 574 8.64 7.21 40.14
N ILE A 575 9.08 6.17 40.84
CA ILE A 575 10.37 5.52 40.55
C ILE A 575 10.20 4.41 39.52
N LEU A 576 9.36 3.40 39.79
CA LEU A 576 9.30 2.22 38.92
C LEU A 576 8.59 2.50 37.60
N LEU A 577 7.34 2.98 37.61
CA LEU A 577 6.58 3.18 36.37
C LEU A 577 7.16 4.28 35.48
N LEU A 578 7.64 5.38 36.06
CA LEU A 578 8.25 6.46 35.29
C LEU A 578 9.58 6.03 34.64
N ASN A 579 10.43 5.28 35.35
CA ASN A 579 11.66 4.74 34.76
C ASN A 579 11.37 3.71 33.67
N LEU A 580 10.32 2.89 33.82
CA LEU A 580 9.86 1.98 32.79
C LEU A 580 9.37 2.74 31.54
N LEU A 581 8.62 3.83 31.71
CA LEU A 581 8.21 4.70 30.61
C LEU A 581 9.43 5.31 29.88
N ILE A 582 10.42 5.81 30.63
CA ILE A 582 11.66 6.34 30.05
C ILE A 582 12.40 5.25 29.26
N ALA A 583 12.49 4.02 29.78
CA ALA A 583 13.13 2.91 29.09
C ALA A 583 12.40 2.55 27.77
N MET A 584 11.07 2.44 27.80
CA MET A 584 10.28 2.19 26.60
C MET A 584 10.44 3.31 25.55
N MET A 585 10.42 4.57 25.99
CA MET A 585 10.70 5.70 25.11
C MET A 585 12.13 5.67 24.55
N GLY A 586 13.11 5.21 25.32
CA GLY A 586 14.49 5.01 24.86
C GLY A 586 14.59 4.00 23.70
N ASP A 587 13.88 2.88 23.80
CA ASP A 587 13.85 1.87 22.74
C ASP A 587 13.12 2.37 21.48
N THR A 588 11.99 3.04 21.65
CA THR A 588 11.26 3.69 20.54
C THR A 588 12.12 4.77 19.88
N TYR A 589 12.87 5.56 20.67
CA TYR A 589 13.84 6.54 20.16
C TYR A 589 14.85 5.88 19.22
N ALA A 590 15.49 4.79 19.68
CA ALA A 590 16.52 4.11 18.91
C ALA A 590 15.96 3.52 17.60
N ASN A 591 14.78 2.89 17.65
CA ASN A 591 14.14 2.26 16.50
C ASN A 591 13.65 3.28 15.47
N VAL A 592 13.02 4.37 15.93
CA VAL A 592 12.54 5.44 15.06
C VAL A 592 13.72 6.18 14.45
N LYS A 593 14.80 6.47 15.19
CA LYS A 593 15.98 7.13 14.63
C LYS A 593 16.59 6.38 13.44
N ARG A 594 16.64 5.04 13.50
CA ARG A 594 17.08 4.20 12.36
C ARG A 594 16.15 4.28 11.14
N SER A 595 14.86 4.49 11.37
CA SER A 595 13.83 4.51 10.33
C SER A 595 13.42 5.93 9.89
N ALA A 596 13.83 6.96 10.62
CA ALA A 596 13.33 8.31 10.50
C ALA A 596 13.74 8.97 9.18
N GLN A 597 14.94 8.68 8.69
CA GLN A 597 15.40 9.20 7.40
C GLN A 597 14.46 8.75 6.27
N LYS A 598 14.13 7.46 6.21
CA LYS A 598 13.16 6.91 5.25
C LYS A 598 11.76 7.52 5.41
N LEU A 599 11.32 7.82 6.64
CA LEU A 599 10.01 8.40 6.92
C LEU A 599 9.95 9.90 6.55
N CYS A 600 11.01 10.66 6.80
CA CYS A 600 11.14 12.06 6.38
C CYS A 600 11.14 12.17 4.85
N ASP A 601 11.90 11.31 4.17
CA ASP A 601 11.93 11.25 2.72
C ASP A 601 10.52 10.94 2.17
N LYS A 602 9.84 9.92 2.74
CA LYS A 602 8.43 9.61 2.42
C LYS A 602 7.48 10.80 2.60
N TYR A 603 7.66 11.59 3.66
CA TYR A 603 6.83 12.78 3.88
C TYR A 603 7.08 13.87 2.84
N ILE A 604 8.35 14.10 2.49
CA ILE A 604 8.72 15.02 1.41
C ILE A 604 8.11 14.55 0.08
N TYR A 605 8.12 13.24 -0.19
CA TYR A 605 7.51 12.65 -1.38
C TYR A 605 5.99 12.91 -1.41
N ALA A 606 5.29 12.65 -0.30
CA ALA A 606 3.86 12.90 -0.16
C ALA A 606 3.49 14.40 -0.27
N LEU A 607 4.40 15.32 0.05
CA LEU A 607 4.14 16.76 -0.03
C LEU A 607 4.37 17.34 -1.44
N LEU A 608 5.12 16.63 -2.28
CA LEU A 608 5.58 17.08 -3.60
C LEU A 608 4.67 16.70 -4.77
N ILE A 609 3.81 15.71 -4.56
CA ILE A 609 2.84 15.17 -5.52
C ILE A 609 1.47 15.64 -5.06
#